data_AF-A0A843HVR4-F1
#
_entry.id   AF-A0A843HVR4-F1
#
_cell.length_a   1.000
_cell.length_b   1.000
_cell.length_c   1.000
_cell.angle_alpha   90.00
_cell.angle_beta   90.00
_cell.angle_gamma   90.00
#
_symmetry.space_group_name_H-M   'P 1'
#
loop_
_entity.id
_entity.type
_entity.pdbx_description
1 polymer ?
#
loop_
_entity_poly.entity_id
_entity_poly.type
_entity_poly.pdbx_seq_one_letter_code
_entity_poly.pdbx_strand_id
1 'polypeptide(L)'
;MKLYYNPNYNTNRINTSKLNDFSQFFRNVNFQVAPYFTTPQMTRADQIFYNNSQLKIVPNPIYASNCIMWGNAFYNCTALEYIRFEGEIIETINFAQSGNLTTDSVLSIVYALKDGLSKSVVFKSVTGIDNILANHVRLNQAGKGLEVCNAGDSGDLGTIPQYVTNKGWTITQV
;
A
#
# COMPACT_ATOMS: atom_id res chain seq x y z
N MET A 1 8.14 -8.15 22.71
CA MET A 1 9.43 -7.43 22.55
C MET A 1 9.12 -5.94 22.48
N LYS A 2 9.48 -5.15 23.50
CA LYS A 2 9.33 -3.68 23.45
C LYS A 2 10.57 -3.12 22.75
N LEU A 3 10.38 -2.42 21.64
CA LEU A 3 11.46 -1.71 20.96
C LEU A 3 11.47 -0.26 21.43
N TYR A 4 12.63 0.20 21.89
CA TYR A 4 12.83 1.59 22.30
C TYR A 4 13.13 2.44 21.07
N TYR A 5 12.23 3.37 20.75
CA TYR A 5 12.45 4.39 19.75
C TYR A 5 13.34 5.50 20.32
N ASN A 6 14.49 5.75 19.69
CA ASN A 6 15.38 6.87 20.03
C ASN A 6 15.36 7.90 18.89
N PRO A 7 14.81 9.12 19.09
CA PRO A 7 14.66 10.11 18.03
C PRO A 7 15.98 10.68 17.47
N ASN A 8 17.14 10.41 18.10
CA ASN A 8 18.38 11.16 17.85
C ASN A 8 19.36 10.53 16.85
N TYR A 9 19.00 9.45 16.15
CA TYR A 9 19.89 8.80 15.18
C TYR A 9 19.29 8.76 13.77
N ASN A 10 19.96 9.45 12.85
CA ASN A 10 19.73 9.42 11.40
C ASN A 10 20.15 8.08 10.73
N THR A 11 20.27 6.99 11.51
CA THR A 11 20.65 5.64 11.08
C THR A 11 19.80 4.54 11.73
N ASN A 12 18.61 4.88 12.26
CA ASN A 12 17.70 3.96 12.97
C ASN A 12 17.09 2.89 12.06
N ARG A 13 17.90 1.89 11.71
CA ARG A 13 17.48 0.66 11.05
C ARG A 13 17.17 -0.39 12.11
N ILE A 14 15.92 -0.80 12.20
CA ILE A 14 15.48 -1.91 13.03
C ILE A 14 15.77 -3.20 12.25
N ASN A 15 16.58 -4.10 12.82
CA ASN A 15 16.78 -5.41 12.23
C ASN A 15 15.55 -6.29 12.47
N THR A 16 14.75 -6.45 11.43
CA THR A 16 13.52 -7.23 11.42
C THR A 16 13.61 -8.47 10.54
N SER A 17 14.83 -8.87 10.13
CA SER A 17 15.08 -9.97 9.18
C SER A 17 14.56 -11.34 9.61
N LYS A 18 14.34 -11.54 10.91
CA LYS A 18 13.83 -12.79 11.51
C LYS A 18 12.39 -12.68 11.99
N LEU A 19 11.74 -11.52 11.81
CA LEU A 19 10.36 -11.32 12.23
C LEU A 19 9.42 -11.71 11.09
N ASN A 20 8.36 -12.43 11.43
CA ASN A 20 7.28 -12.80 10.53
C ASN A 20 5.93 -12.21 10.95
N ASP A 21 5.79 -11.75 12.19
CA ASP A 21 4.61 -11.06 12.70
C ASP A 21 4.97 -9.62 13.10
N PHE A 22 4.40 -8.67 12.37
CA PHE A 22 4.53 -7.22 12.58
C PHE A 22 3.23 -6.63 13.12
N SER A 23 2.32 -7.46 13.63
CA SER A 23 1.07 -6.97 14.19
C SER A 23 1.38 -6.00 15.34
N GLN A 24 0.79 -4.82 15.27
CA GLN A 24 0.96 -3.73 16.24
C GLN A 24 2.39 -3.20 16.42
N PHE A 25 3.32 -3.51 15.51
CA PHE A 25 4.75 -3.24 15.69
C PHE A 25 5.07 -1.75 15.92
N PHE A 26 4.35 -0.86 15.24
CA PHE A 26 4.42 0.59 15.42
C PHE A 26 3.10 1.21 15.85
N ARG A 27 2.24 0.45 16.53
CA ARG A 27 0.95 0.96 17.01
C ARG A 27 1.13 2.10 18.02
N ASN A 28 0.41 3.20 17.84
CA ASN A 28 0.41 4.37 18.74
C ASN A 28 1.79 5.03 18.97
N VAL A 29 2.72 4.98 18.00
CA VAL A 29 4.08 5.53 18.21
C VAL A 29 4.16 7.03 17.87
N ASN A 30 3.32 7.53 16.96
CA ASN A 30 3.20 8.94 16.56
C ASN A 30 4.49 9.59 16.01
N PHE A 31 5.37 8.84 15.35
CA PHE A 31 6.47 9.43 14.58
C PHE A 31 5.95 10.06 13.27
N GLN A 32 6.68 11.04 12.72
CA GLN A 32 6.41 11.57 11.37
C GLN A 32 7.00 10.71 10.25
N VAL A 33 8.13 10.06 10.52
CA VAL A 33 8.81 9.15 9.59
C VAL A 33 9.06 7.85 10.34
N ALA A 34 8.58 6.73 9.79
CA ALA A 34 8.85 5.42 10.36
C ALA A 34 10.36 5.14 10.36
N PRO A 35 10.90 4.46 11.38
CA PRO A 35 12.28 3.99 11.32
C PRO A 35 12.48 3.06 10.12
N TYR A 36 13.72 2.86 9.68
CA TYR A 36 13.99 1.93 8.59
C TYR A 36 13.77 0.49 9.09
N PHE A 37 12.97 -0.30 8.39
CA PHE A 37 12.73 -1.73 8.68
C PHE A 37 12.48 -2.50 7.39
N THR A 38 12.62 -3.82 7.42
CA THR A 38 12.32 -4.69 6.27
C THR A 38 11.28 -5.73 6.64
N THR A 39 10.47 -6.18 5.69
CA THR A 39 9.41 -7.19 5.92
C THR A 39 9.59 -8.46 5.08
N PRO A 40 10.81 -9.01 4.92
CA PRO A 40 11.06 -10.07 3.92
C PRO A 40 10.28 -11.36 4.18
N GLN A 41 9.87 -11.60 5.42
CA GLN A 41 9.16 -12.80 5.86
C GLN A 41 7.80 -12.47 6.50
N MET A 42 7.28 -11.25 6.29
CA MET A 42 6.06 -10.82 6.97
C MET A 42 4.84 -11.61 6.51
N THR A 43 4.18 -12.22 7.48
CA THR A 43 2.93 -12.97 7.31
C THR A 43 1.73 -12.25 7.94
N ARG A 44 1.97 -11.35 8.89
CA ARG A 44 0.95 -10.63 9.66
C ARG A 44 1.37 -9.18 9.88
N ALA A 45 0.45 -8.25 9.63
CA ALA A 45 0.66 -6.79 9.75
C ALA A 45 -0.58 -6.07 10.35
N ASP A 46 -1.43 -6.79 11.08
CA ASP A 46 -2.62 -6.21 11.71
C ASP A 46 -2.20 -5.06 12.63
N GLN A 47 -2.79 -3.89 12.42
CA GLN A 47 -2.53 -2.68 13.19
C GLN A 47 -1.06 -2.24 13.24
N ILE A 48 -0.22 -2.65 12.28
CA ILE A 48 1.22 -2.32 12.27
C ILE A 48 1.48 -0.83 12.48
N PHE A 49 0.72 0.06 11.83
CA PHE A 49 0.77 1.51 12.03
C PHE A 49 -0.53 2.08 12.60
N TYR A 50 -1.31 1.29 13.32
CA TYR A 50 -2.58 1.77 13.89
C TYR A 50 -2.40 3.00 14.77
N ASN A 51 -3.21 4.02 14.51
CA ASN A 51 -3.30 5.26 15.28
C ASN A 51 -1.96 6.01 15.35
N ASN A 52 -1.33 6.20 14.18
CA ASN A 52 -0.20 7.10 13.99
C ASN A 52 -0.62 8.31 13.14
N SER A 53 -1.36 9.24 13.73
CA SER A 53 -1.97 10.37 12.99
C SER A 53 -0.95 11.35 12.41
N GLN A 54 0.30 11.34 12.92
CA GLN A 54 1.40 12.16 12.43
C GLN A 54 2.30 11.46 11.40
N LEU A 55 2.13 10.16 11.18
CA LEU A 55 2.96 9.40 10.25
C LEU A 55 2.75 9.89 8.82
N LYS A 56 3.81 10.43 8.22
CA LYS A 56 3.86 10.90 6.83
C LYS A 56 4.54 9.92 5.89
N ILE A 57 5.65 9.32 6.32
CA ILE A 57 6.52 8.53 5.45
C ILE A 57 6.83 7.17 6.06
N VAL A 58 6.60 6.12 5.29
CA VAL A 58 7.17 4.78 5.50
C VAL A 58 8.33 4.62 4.49
N PRO A 59 9.60 4.72 4.92
CA PRO A 59 10.72 4.93 4.00
C PRO A 59 11.16 3.67 3.23
N ASN A 60 10.87 2.48 3.75
CA ASN A 60 11.17 1.22 3.09
C ASN A 60 9.93 0.64 2.40
N PRO A 61 10.08 -0.02 1.24
CA PRO A 61 9.00 -0.81 0.67
C PRO A 61 8.53 -1.89 1.64
N ILE A 62 7.21 -2.09 1.69
CA ILE A 62 6.61 -3.20 2.40
C ILE A 62 6.46 -4.38 1.45
N TYR A 63 7.21 -5.45 1.72
CA TYR A 63 7.08 -6.74 1.03
C TYR A 63 5.80 -7.45 1.47
N ALA A 64 4.83 -7.57 0.55
CA ALA A 64 3.47 -8.02 0.87
C ALA A 64 3.16 -9.48 0.50
N SER A 65 3.98 -10.14 -0.33
CA SER A 65 3.67 -11.44 -0.96
C SER A 65 3.24 -12.55 0.00
N ASN A 66 3.70 -12.52 1.24
CA ASN A 66 3.40 -13.55 2.25
C ASN A 66 2.40 -13.08 3.30
N CYS A 67 1.97 -11.81 3.26
CA CYS A 67 1.15 -11.22 4.31
C CYS A 67 -0.33 -11.53 4.10
N ILE A 68 -0.86 -12.36 5.00
CA ILE A 68 -2.25 -12.84 4.99
C ILE A 68 -3.15 -12.05 5.94
N MET A 69 -2.66 -10.96 6.54
CA MET A 69 -3.46 -10.20 7.50
C MET A 69 -3.00 -8.74 7.62
N TRP A 70 -3.85 -7.82 7.16
CA TRP A 70 -3.62 -6.36 7.14
C TRP A 70 -4.63 -5.57 7.98
N GLY A 71 -5.36 -6.23 8.88
CA GLY A 71 -6.45 -5.61 9.65
C GLY A 71 -6.06 -4.24 10.18
N ASN A 72 -6.81 -3.19 9.84
CA ASN A 72 -6.56 -1.81 10.31
C ASN A 72 -5.10 -1.33 10.28
N ALA A 73 -4.27 -1.84 9.35
CA ALA A 73 -2.83 -1.60 9.33
C ALA A 73 -2.47 -0.10 9.32
N PHE A 74 -3.30 0.72 8.67
CA PHE A 74 -3.14 2.17 8.53
C PHE A 74 -4.33 2.96 9.09
N TYR A 75 -5.12 2.36 9.98
CA TYR A 75 -6.23 3.06 10.60
C TYR A 75 -5.72 4.27 11.40
N ASN A 76 -6.35 5.42 11.19
CA ASN A 76 -6.00 6.73 11.74
C ASN A 76 -4.58 7.22 11.42
N CYS A 77 -4.03 6.79 10.27
CA CYS A 77 -2.81 7.36 9.67
C CYS A 77 -3.15 8.57 8.78
N THR A 78 -3.76 9.61 9.36
CA THR A 78 -4.34 10.74 8.61
C THR A 78 -3.34 11.59 7.85
N ALA A 79 -2.09 11.63 8.30
CA ALA A 79 -1.01 12.38 7.65
C ALA A 79 -0.20 11.55 6.64
N LEU A 80 -0.56 10.28 6.39
CA LEU A 80 0.26 9.39 5.57
C LEU A 80 0.28 9.87 4.11
N GLU A 81 1.48 10.23 3.66
CA GLU A 81 1.77 10.76 2.33
C GLU A 81 2.48 9.71 1.47
N TYR A 82 3.55 9.10 2.00
CA TYR A 82 4.41 8.20 1.23
C TYR A 82 4.48 6.80 1.83
N ILE A 83 4.12 5.80 1.03
CA ILE A 83 4.29 4.38 1.30
C ILE A 83 4.45 3.62 -0.02
N ARG A 84 5.33 2.63 -0.04
CA ARG A 84 5.53 1.77 -1.20
C ARG A 84 5.32 0.30 -0.86
N PHE A 85 4.69 -0.43 -1.77
CA PHE A 85 4.57 -1.89 -1.69
C PHE A 85 5.49 -2.57 -2.72
N GLU A 86 6.03 -3.72 -2.34
CA GLU A 86 6.72 -4.64 -3.24
C GLU A 86 6.13 -6.05 -3.07
N GLY A 87 6.11 -6.81 -4.16
CA GLY A 87 5.45 -8.11 -4.20
C GLY A 87 3.92 -8.02 -4.30
N GLU A 88 3.24 -9.12 -3.98
CA GLU A 88 1.80 -9.28 -4.21
C GLU A 88 1.00 -9.09 -2.90
N ILE A 89 0.11 -8.10 -2.86
CA ILE A 89 -0.95 -8.00 -1.86
C ILE A 89 -2.01 -9.04 -2.21
N ILE A 90 -2.23 -9.97 -1.27
CA ILE A 90 -3.19 -11.09 -1.41
C ILE A 90 -4.41 -10.96 -0.50
N GLU A 91 -4.49 -9.88 0.28
CA GLU A 91 -5.53 -9.65 1.27
C GLU A 91 -6.00 -8.21 1.31
N THR A 92 -7.22 -8.00 1.80
CA THR A 92 -7.85 -6.67 1.87
C THR A 92 -7.02 -5.71 2.72
N ILE A 93 -6.82 -4.49 2.23
CA ILE A 93 -6.05 -3.44 2.90
C ILE A 93 -6.80 -2.10 2.85
N ASN A 94 -6.77 -1.36 3.95
CA ASN A 94 -7.62 -0.17 4.12
C ASN A 94 -6.79 1.09 4.39
N PHE A 95 -6.94 2.07 3.49
CA PHE A 95 -6.35 3.41 3.53
C PHE A 95 -7.43 4.52 3.58
N ALA A 96 -8.66 4.20 3.97
CA ALA A 96 -9.81 5.12 4.05
C ALA A 96 -9.58 6.36 4.93
N GLN A 97 -8.57 6.32 5.80
CA GLN A 97 -8.20 7.46 6.66
C GLN A 97 -6.89 8.12 6.23
N SER A 98 -6.15 7.54 5.28
CA SER A 98 -4.89 8.06 4.74
C SER A 98 -5.14 8.97 3.54
N GLY A 99 -5.67 10.17 3.79
CA GLY A 99 -6.14 11.08 2.73
C GLY A 99 -5.06 11.81 1.92
N ASN A 100 -3.79 11.71 2.33
CA ASN A 100 -2.71 12.49 1.74
C ASN A 100 -1.77 11.66 0.86
N LEU A 101 -2.14 10.42 0.53
CA LEU A 101 -1.29 9.51 -0.24
C LEU A 101 -0.89 10.13 -1.57
N THR A 102 0.40 10.09 -1.88
CA THR A 102 0.94 10.53 -3.17
C THR A 102 0.52 9.60 -4.29
N THR A 103 0.58 10.11 -5.53
CA THR A 103 0.39 9.31 -6.75
C THR A 103 1.25 8.05 -6.77
N ASP A 104 2.54 8.18 -6.43
CA ASP A 104 3.48 7.05 -6.39
C ASP A 104 3.04 5.97 -5.39
N SER A 105 2.51 6.40 -4.24
CA SER A 105 2.03 5.46 -3.22
C SER A 105 0.82 4.69 -3.72
N VAL A 106 -0.16 5.39 -4.29
CA VAL A 106 -1.36 4.77 -4.87
C VAL A 106 -0.99 3.80 -5.99
N LEU A 107 -0.11 4.19 -6.92
CA LEU A 107 0.37 3.32 -8.00
C LEU A 107 1.06 2.08 -7.46
N SER A 108 1.94 2.22 -6.46
CA SER A 108 2.61 1.07 -5.85
C SER A 108 1.64 0.08 -5.23
N ILE A 109 0.56 0.56 -4.59
CA ILE A 109 -0.48 -0.27 -3.99
C ILE A 109 -1.25 -1.02 -5.08
N VAL A 110 -1.65 -0.31 -6.15
CA VAL A 110 -2.39 -0.88 -7.29
C VAL A 110 -1.55 -1.94 -8.01
N TYR A 111 -0.28 -1.66 -8.29
CA TYR A 111 0.61 -2.62 -8.95
C TYR A 111 0.86 -3.86 -8.09
N ALA A 112 0.85 -3.72 -6.76
CA ALA A 112 1.02 -4.84 -5.85
C ALA A 112 -0.23 -5.74 -5.76
N LEU A 113 -1.41 -5.38 -6.26
CA LEU A 113 -2.59 -6.23 -6.15
C LEU A 113 -2.44 -7.54 -6.95
N LYS A 114 -2.65 -8.69 -6.31
CA LYS A 114 -2.59 -10.01 -6.96
C LYS A 114 -3.83 -10.30 -7.80
N ASP A 115 -3.65 -10.88 -8.98
CA ASP A 115 -4.76 -11.24 -9.86
C ASP A 115 -5.67 -12.34 -9.29
N GLY A 116 -6.96 -12.28 -9.61
CA GLY A 116 -7.91 -13.38 -9.38
C GLY A 116 -8.46 -13.49 -7.95
N LEU A 117 -8.30 -12.46 -7.11
CA LEU A 117 -8.83 -12.45 -5.74
C LEU A 117 -9.97 -11.44 -5.57
N SER A 118 -11.10 -11.89 -5.01
CA SER A 118 -12.20 -11.00 -4.60
C SER A 118 -11.88 -10.28 -3.29
N LYS A 119 -11.00 -9.27 -3.37
CA LYS A 119 -10.54 -8.49 -2.21
C LYS A 119 -10.73 -7.00 -2.48
N SER A 120 -10.55 -6.17 -1.45
CA SER A 120 -10.76 -4.73 -1.55
C SER A 120 -9.54 -3.92 -1.13
N VAL A 121 -9.33 -2.80 -1.84
CA VAL A 121 -8.52 -1.69 -1.34
C VAL A 121 -9.41 -0.47 -1.23
N VAL A 122 -9.36 0.19 -0.08
CA VAL A 122 -10.16 1.39 0.18
C VAL A 122 -9.23 2.58 0.31
N PHE A 123 -9.47 3.61 -0.49
CA PHE A 123 -8.77 4.90 -0.37
C PHE A 123 -9.75 5.97 0.11
N LYS A 124 -9.29 6.90 0.95
CA LYS A 124 -9.99 8.17 1.10
C LYS A 124 -9.89 8.95 -0.21
N SER A 125 -10.84 9.81 -0.53
CA SER A 125 -10.71 10.75 -1.66
C SER A 125 -9.31 11.38 -1.74
N VAL A 126 -8.48 10.87 -2.67
CA VAL A 126 -7.16 11.41 -2.98
C VAL A 126 -7.35 12.27 -4.22
N THR A 127 -7.01 13.55 -4.14
CA THR A 127 -7.13 14.47 -5.28
C THR A 127 -6.35 13.92 -6.47
N GLY A 128 -7.05 13.69 -7.59
CA GLY A 128 -6.44 13.13 -8.80
C GLY A 128 -6.41 11.61 -8.88
N ILE A 129 -6.97 10.88 -7.90
CA ILE A 129 -7.08 9.42 -7.97
C ILE A 129 -7.85 8.97 -9.21
N ASP A 130 -8.88 9.72 -9.60
CA ASP A 130 -9.65 9.44 -10.81
C ASP A 130 -8.79 9.57 -12.07
N ASN A 131 -7.85 10.52 -12.12
CA ASN A 131 -6.92 10.67 -13.25
C ASN A 131 -5.83 9.60 -13.21
N ILE A 132 -5.36 9.22 -12.02
CA ILE A 132 -4.38 8.15 -11.83
C ILE A 132 -4.99 6.83 -12.27
N LEU A 133 -6.17 6.51 -11.77
CA LEU A 133 -6.95 5.34 -12.16
C LEU A 133 -7.31 5.43 -13.64
N ALA A 134 -7.88 6.51 -14.18
CA ALA A 134 -8.20 6.57 -15.62
C ALA A 134 -6.99 6.35 -16.55
N ASN A 135 -5.82 6.88 -16.19
CA ASN A 135 -4.60 6.76 -17.00
C ASN A 135 -3.84 5.45 -16.78
N HIS A 136 -3.96 4.85 -15.59
CA HIS A 136 -3.19 3.65 -15.22
C HIS A 136 -4.04 2.42 -14.93
N VAL A 137 -5.36 2.55 -14.85
CA VAL A 137 -6.32 1.55 -14.38
C VAL A 137 -7.72 1.75 -15.00
N ARG A 138 -8.02 1.10 -16.12
CA ARG A 138 -9.37 1.11 -16.69
C ARG A 138 -10.31 0.28 -15.84
N LEU A 139 -11.49 0.83 -15.51
CA LEU A 139 -12.62 0.03 -15.03
C LEU A 139 -13.16 -0.76 -16.22
N ASN A 140 -13.14 -2.09 -16.15
CA ASN A 140 -13.81 -2.91 -17.15
C ASN A 140 -15.30 -2.52 -17.17
N GLN A 141 -15.81 -2.15 -18.36
CA GLN A 141 -17.20 -1.69 -18.58
C GLN A 141 -18.29 -2.69 -18.13
N ALA A 142 -17.93 -3.91 -17.74
CA ALA A 142 -18.82 -4.91 -17.15
C ALA A 142 -18.84 -4.95 -15.61
N GLY A 143 -18.20 -3.99 -14.92
CA GLY A 143 -18.36 -3.80 -13.47
C GLY A 143 -17.76 -4.90 -12.59
N LYS A 144 -16.75 -5.65 -13.07
CA LYS A 144 -16.16 -6.79 -12.34
C LYS A 144 -14.63 -6.84 -12.24
N GLY A 145 -13.93 -5.77 -12.64
CA GLY A 145 -12.49 -5.69 -12.34
C GLY A 145 -11.78 -4.45 -12.87
N LEU A 146 -10.57 -4.27 -12.33
CA LEU A 146 -9.62 -3.21 -12.65
C LEU A 146 -8.58 -3.74 -13.65
N GLU A 147 -8.40 -3.04 -14.75
CA GLU A 147 -7.39 -3.31 -15.78
C GLU A 147 -6.27 -2.27 -15.69
N VAL A 148 -5.09 -2.65 -15.21
CA VAL A 148 -3.96 -1.71 -15.09
C VAL A 148 -3.35 -1.46 -16.48
N CYS A 149 -3.44 -0.23 -16.98
CA CYS A 149 -2.77 0.24 -18.19
C CYS A 149 -1.47 0.97 -17.80
N ASN A 150 -0.39 0.88 -18.58
CA ASN A 150 0.76 1.78 -18.36
C ASN A 150 0.43 3.15 -18.98
N ALA A 151 0.65 4.24 -18.23
CA ALA A 151 0.51 5.58 -18.77
C ALA A 151 1.69 5.90 -19.69
N GLY A 152 1.47 5.65 -20.97
CA GLY A 152 2.33 6.01 -22.07
C GLY A 152 1.60 5.67 -23.36
N ASP A 153 1.59 6.62 -24.30
CA ASP A 153 1.17 6.47 -25.69
C ASP A 153 -0.31 6.77 -26.00
N SER A 154 -0.61 8.07 -26.00
CA SER A 154 -1.49 8.62 -27.03
C SER A 154 -0.80 8.49 -28.40
N GLY A 155 -0.94 7.32 -29.03
CA GLY A 155 -0.64 7.11 -30.44
C GLY A 155 0.66 6.38 -30.75
N ASP A 156 0.64 5.05 -30.75
CA ASP A 156 0.84 4.22 -31.95
C ASP A 156 0.58 2.75 -31.56
N LEU A 157 -0.17 2.00 -32.36
CA LEU A 157 -0.55 0.61 -32.07
C LEU A 157 0.58 -0.39 -32.41
N GLY A 158 1.77 -0.15 -31.85
CA GLY A 158 2.90 -1.08 -31.91
C GLY A 158 2.82 -2.09 -30.76
N THR A 159 2.46 -3.34 -31.08
CA THR A 159 2.44 -4.55 -30.21
C THR A 159 2.78 -4.32 -28.74
N ILE A 160 1.76 -3.93 -27.98
CA ILE A 160 1.74 -3.92 -26.52
C ILE A 160 1.77 -5.38 -26.05
N PRO A 161 2.67 -5.79 -25.13
CA PRO A 161 2.51 -7.07 -24.44
C PRO A 161 1.18 -7.01 -23.66
N GLN A 162 0.18 -7.74 -24.14
CA GLN A 162 -1.13 -7.84 -23.50
C GLN A 162 -0.97 -8.47 -22.11
N TYR A 163 -0.89 -7.64 -21.07
CA TYR A 163 -1.21 -8.05 -19.70
C TYR A 163 -2.54 -7.43 -19.32
N VAL A 164 -3.61 -7.89 -19.96
CA VAL A 164 -4.97 -7.63 -19.51
C VAL A 164 -5.28 -8.68 -18.45
N THR A 165 -5.06 -8.37 -17.18
CA THR A 165 -5.54 -9.23 -16.10
C THR A 165 -6.67 -8.57 -15.35
N ASN A 166 -7.81 -9.26 -15.38
CA ASN A 166 -9.02 -8.91 -14.65
C ASN A 166 -8.75 -9.21 -13.17
N LYS A 167 -8.26 -8.22 -12.41
CA LYS A 167 -7.66 -8.51 -11.09
C LYS A 167 -8.65 -8.98 -10.03
N GLY A 168 -9.97 -8.90 -10.24
CA GLY A 168 -10.98 -9.33 -9.27
C GLY A 168 -11.09 -8.45 -8.01
N TRP A 169 -10.28 -7.38 -7.91
CA TRP A 169 -10.30 -6.42 -6.81
C TRP A 169 -11.39 -5.37 -6.96
N THR A 170 -11.90 -4.90 -5.82
CA THR A 170 -12.73 -3.69 -5.73
C THR A 170 -11.91 -2.57 -5.12
N ILE A 171 -11.68 -1.49 -5.88
CA ILE A 171 -11.16 -0.23 -5.34
C ILE A 171 -12.35 0.65 -4.98
N THR A 172 -12.43 1.05 -3.73
CA THR A 172 -13.49 1.94 -3.23
C THR A 172 -12.89 3.26 -2.79
N GLN A 173 -13.40 4.36 -3.34
CA GLN A 173 -13.15 5.70 -2.83
C GLN A 173 -14.23 6.03 -1.80
N VAL A 174 -13.82 6.48 -0.61
CA VAL A 174 -14.70 6.89 0.50
C VAL A 174 -14.41 8.29 1.01
#